data_AF-A0A7V6RMX8-F1
#
_entry.id   AF-A0A7V6RMX8-F1
#
_cell.length_a   1.000
_cell.length_b   1.000
_cell.length_c   1.000
_cell.angle_alpha   90.00
_cell.angle_beta   90.00
_cell.angle_gamma   90.00
#
_symmetry.space_group_name_H-M   'P 1'
#
loop_
_entity.id
_entity.type
_entity.pdbx_description
1 polymer ?
#
loop_
_entity_poly.entity_id
_entity_poly.type
_entity_poly.pdbx_seq_one_letter_code
_entity_poly.pdbx_strand_id
1 'polypeptide(L)'
;MLFNLLDKVETHYLDISTFINCSPERILFYYYDSYLYISLDTYTQMKVWAENHADTPESCLNQWLDLIENELQSSEDLERLQAAEYLDEIGPYYYLPTNTRFFFRNLDMNGKECLSSVDFGHLFNLDKAVEVNKDLQKYAKSRKNPKKASSATTALIKDLEMCIQALNEINRIHKHCQYQQTLIEERQQLLKNENLAPLLPDNPPEKPSKPEEPDLSFNSLRSLSVSRARLKEYEKKCRQFGHELKKYLIQYREFEKACERYKEAILNWPAYQEMILARFQSDISIAQEKIKSAKKLHETYQFILLKSPVHPDYHDIQILSKFQQYLQTGRANDLQDCMNLYEEEQLWMDIKASQQRIENTIYFIQGEGDYSELNSHLAQKLAAATQDG
;
A
#
# COMPACT_ATOMS: atom_id res chain seq x y z
N MET A 1 1.68 6.81 -6.37
CA MET A 1 0.20 6.83 -6.23
C MET A 1 -0.42 5.46 -6.46
N LEU A 2 0.18 4.61 -7.32
CA LEU A 2 -0.31 3.24 -7.54
C LEU A 2 -0.44 2.39 -6.26
N PHE A 3 0.46 2.55 -5.29
CA PHE A 3 0.38 1.83 -4.03
C PHE A 3 -0.79 2.25 -3.12
N ASN A 4 -1.46 3.38 -3.39
CA ASN A 4 -2.69 3.75 -2.67
C ASN A 4 -3.83 2.76 -2.93
N LEU A 5 -3.74 1.94 -3.98
CA LEU A 5 -4.69 0.87 -4.27
C LEU A 5 -4.55 -0.33 -3.32
N LEU A 6 -3.47 -0.37 -2.52
CA LEU A 6 -3.18 -1.45 -1.58
C LEU A 6 -3.45 -1.06 -0.13
N ASP A 7 -3.93 0.16 0.13
CA ASP A 7 -4.20 0.69 1.48
C ASP A 7 -3.03 0.54 2.48
N LYS A 8 -1.78 0.59 1.99
CA LYS A 8 -0.54 0.44 2.79
C LYS A 8 0.22 1.75 2.94
N VAL A 9 0.84 1.94 4.10
CA VAL A 9 1.57 3.17 4.48
C VAL A 9 3.06 3.11 4.13
N GLU A 10 3.74 1.99 4.40
CA GLU A 10 5.19 1.84 4.16
C GLU A 10 5.47 1.10 2.83
N THR A 11 5.34 1.81 1.71
CA THR A 11 5.40 1.20 0.36
C THR A 11 6.81 1.07 -0.20
N HIS A 12 7.87 1.38 0.57
CA HIS A 12 9.26 1.36 0.10
C HIS A 12 10.06 0.17 0.64
N TYR A 13 9.44 -0.68 1.45
CA TYR A 13 10.04 -1.90 1.99
C TYR A 13 9.38 -3.12 1.39
N LEU A 14 10.21 -4.08 1.00
CA LEU A 14 9.79 -5.34 0.39
C LEU A 14 10.05 -6.48 1.36
N ASP A 15 9.10 -7.41 1.47
CA ASP A 15 9.31 -8.66 2.19
C ASP A 15 10.12 -9.67 1.35
N ILE A 16 10.62 -10.72 2.01
CA ILE A 16 11.36 -11.79 1.35
C ILE A 16 10.55 -12.52 0.26
N SER A 17 9.23 -12.66 0.44
CA SER A 17 8.36 -13.33 -0.53
C SER A 17 8.33 -12.61 -1.88
N THR A 18 8.52 -11.28 -1.89
CA THR A 18 8.62 -10.48 -3.12
C THR A 18 9.85 -10.88 -3.92
N PHE A 19 11.01 -11.01 -3.27
CA PHE A 19 12.25 -11.41 -3.94
C PHE A 19 12.20 -12.85 -4.47
N ILE A 20 11.51 -13.74 -3.76
CA ILE A 20 11.34 -15.14 -4.18
C ILE A 20 10.39 -15.25 -5.38
N ASN A 21 9.27 -14.53 -5.37
CA ASN A 21 8.15 -14.79 -6.29
C ASN A 21 7.99 -13.76 -7.42
N CYS A 22 8.72 -12.63 -7.38
CA CYS A 22 8.57 -11.54 -8.34
C CYS A 22 9.92 -11.10 -8.90
N SER A 23 10.04 -10.99 -10.22
CA SER A 23 11.27 -10.53 -10.86
C SER A 23 11.53 -9.04 -10.60
N PRO A 24 12.81 -8.61 -10.55
CA PRO A 24 13.16 -7.21 -10.32
C PRO A 24 12.51 -6.27 -11.34
N GLU A 25 12.50 -6.63 -12.63
CA GLU A 25 11.87 -5.80 -13.66
C GLU A 25 10.40 -5.48 -13.36
N ARG A 26 9.63 -6.48 -12.92
CA ARG A 26 8.20 -6.31 -12.64
C ARG A 26 7.94 -5.46 -11.41
N ILE A 27 8.84 -5.50 -10.44
CA ILE A 27 8.74 -4.69 -9.23
C ILE A 27 9.19 -3.26 -9.52
N LEU A 28 10.34 -3.08 -10.18
CA LEU A 28 10.93 -1.77 -10.47
C LEU A 28 10.07 -0.94 -11.43
N PHE A 29 9.19 -1.57 -12.21
CA PHE A 29 8.12 -0.88 -12.93
C PHE A 29 7.29 0.06 -12.04
N TYR A 30 7.11 -0.25 -10.75
CA TYR A 30 6.35 0.58 -9.82
C TYR A 30 7.19 1.64 -9.09
N TYR A 31 8.52 1.66 -9.31
CA TYR A 31 9.47 2.53 -8.60
C TYR A 31 10.21 3.50 -9.52
N TYR A 32 9.60 3.87 -10.65
CA TYR A 32 10.16 4.91 -11.52
C TYR A 32 10.36 6.21 -10.75
N ASP A 33 11.56 6.79 -10.86
CA ASP A 33 11.95 8.03 -10.18
C ASP A 33 11.71 7.98 -8.66
N SER A 34 11.90 6.80 -8.06
CA SER A 34 11.58 6.52 -6.65
C SER A 34 12.74 5.84 -5.94
N TYR A 35 12.49 5.29 -4.75
CA TYR A 35 13.49 4.58 -3.97
C TYR A 35 12.94 3.32 -3.30
N LEU A 36 13.86 2.43 -2.91
CA LEU A 36 13.61 1.17 -2.24
C LEU A 36 14.59 0.97 -1.09
N TYR A 37 14.08 0.40 0.01
CA TYR A 37 14.87 -0.05 1.15
C TYR A 37 14.90 -1.58 1.20
N ILE A 38 16.09 -2.14 1.34
CA ILE A 38 16.31 -3.57 1.55
C ILE A 38 17.03 -3.75 2.89
N SER A 39 16.47 -4.57 3.78
CA SER A 39 17.15 -4.86 5.03
C SER A 39 18.29 -5.86 4.83
N LEU A 40 19.35 -5.76 5.64
CA LEU A 40 20.43 -6.74 5.63
C LEU A 40 19.95 -8.16 5.98
N ASP A 41 18.96 -8.27 6.86
CA ASP A 41 18.34 -9.54 7.20
C ASP A 41 17.66 -10.16 5.97
N THR A 42 16.87 -9.38 5.23
CA THR A 42 16.25 -9.84 3.97
C THR A 42 17.31 -10.25 2.95
N TYR A 43 18.36 -9.46 2.74
CA TYR A 43 19.45 -9.83 1.82
C TYR A 43 20.15 -11.13 2.25
N THR A 44 20.41 -11.30 3.55
CA THR A 44 21.02 -12.53 4.08
C THR A 44 20.10 -13.73 3.86
N GLN A 45 18.79 -13.58 4.12
CA GLN A 45 17.80 -14.61 3.84
C GLN A 45 17.76 -14.96 2.36
N MET A 46 17.90 -13.99 1.45
CA MET A 46 17.97 -14.26 0.00
C MET A 46 19.15 -15.15 -0.35
N LYS A 47 20.36 -14.87 0.17
CA LYS A 47 21.54 -15.72 -0.07
C LYS A 47 21.34 -17.13 0.47
N VAL A 48 20.87 -17.25 1.71
CA VAL A 48 20.60 -18.55 2.35
C VAL A 48 19.54 -19.34 1.57
N TRP A 49 18.50 -18.69 1.06
CA TRP A 49 17.49 -19.35 0.24
C TRP A 49 18.06 -19.86 -1.09
N ALA A 50 18.85 -19.03 -1.78
CA ALA A 50 19.47 -19.37 -3.06
C ALA A 50 20.53 -20.50 -2.93
N GLU A 51 21.20 -20.61 -1.79
CA GLU A 51 22.15 -21.69 -1.52
C GLU A 51 21.45 -23.02 -1.19
N ASN A 52 20.34 -22.97 -0.45
CA ASN A 52 19.62 -24.16 0.01
C ASN A 52 18.67 -24.75 -1.03
N HIS A 53 18.12 -23.91 -1.90
CA HIS A 53 17.27 -24.31 -3.00
C HIS A 53 18.11 -24.16 -4.25
N ALA A 54 18.40 -25.27 -4.94
CA ALA A 54 19.11 -25.26 -6.22
C ALA A 54 18.23 -24.60 -7.31
N ASP A 55 18.03 -23.30 -7.15
CA ASP A 55 17.21 -22.48 -8.00
C ASP A 55 17.93 -22.30 -9.33
N THR A 56 17.17 -22.35 -10.42
CA THR A 56 17.72 -22.06 -11.74
C THR A 56 18.22 -20.62 -11.79
N PRO A 57 19.24 -20.29 -12.62
CA PRO A 57 19.71 -18.91 -12.79
C PRO A 57 18.58 -17.94 -13.20
N GLU A 58 17.52 -18.47 -13.83
CA GLU A 58 16.34 -17.71 -14.24
C GLU A 58 15.33 -17.44 -13.12
N SER A 59 15.57 -17.93 -11.89
CA SER A 59 14.67 -17.67 -10.75
C SER A 59 14.62 -16.18 -10.42
N CYS A 60 13.48 -15.71 -9.89
CA CYS A 60 13.33 -14.30 -9.49
C CYS A 60 14.38 -13.92 -8.43
N LEU A 61 14.66 -14.83 -7.51
CA LEU A 61 15.64 -14.64 -6.44
C LEU A 61 17.05 -14.43 -6.99
N ASN A 62 17.48 -15.26 -7.95
CA ASN A 62 18.80 -15.13 -8.57
C ASN A 62 18.91 -13.86 -9.41
N GLN A 63 17.85 -13.43 -10.09
CA GLN A 63 17.83 -12.13 -10.79
C GLN A 63 17.99 -10.95 -9.83
N TRP A 64 17.38 -11.02 -8.64
CA TRP A 64 17.56 -9.98 -7.63
C TRP A 64 18.98 -9.97 -7.05
N LEU A 65 19.57 -11.14 -6.79
CA LEU A 65 20.96 -11.23 -6.34
C LEU A 65 21.92 -10.71 -7.41
N ASP A 66 21.72 -11.06 -8.68
CA ASP A 66 22.51 -10.54 -9.81
C ASP A 66 22.42 -9.01 -9.90
N LEU A 67 21.21 -8.44 -9.79
CA LEU A 67 21.02 -7.00 -9.76
C LEU A 67 21.78 -6.33 -8.59
N ILE A 68 21.69 -6.89 -7.38
CA ILE A 68 22.31 -6.32 -6.18
C ILE A 68 23.83 -6.46 -6.22
N GLU A 69 24.34 -7.62 -6.61
CA GLU A 69 25.76 -7.98 -6.50
C GLU A 69 26.57 -7.53 -7.72
N ASN A 70 26.01 -7.65 -8.93
CA ASN A 70 26.73 -7.39 -10.17
C ASN A 70 26.35 -6.05 -10.81
N GLU A 71 25.06 -5.71 -10.89
CA GLU A 71 24.64 -4.44 -11.51
C GLU A 71 24.87 -3.25 -10.57
N LEU A 72 24.48 -3.36 -9.29
CA LEU A 72 24.71 -2.31 -8.29
C LEU A 72 26.10 -2.38 -7.65
N GLN A 73 26.83 -3.48 -7.83
CA GLN A 73 28.17 -3.70 -7.27
C GLN A 73 28.23 -3.49 -5.74
N SER A 74 27.17 -3.91 -5.02
CA SER A 74 27.01 -3.57 -3.60
C SER A 74 27.57 -4.60 -2.61
N SER A 75 28.02 -5.78 -3.08
CA SER A 75 28.42 -6.91 -2.24
C SER A 75 29.45 -6.56 -1.16
N GLU A 76 30.56 -5.92 -1.53
CA GLU A 76 31.60 -5.54 -0.56
C GLU A 76 31.11 -4.54 0.48
N ASP A 77 30.23 -3.62 0.08
CA ASP A 77 29.70 -2.61 0.99
C ASP A 77 28.64 -3.20 1.92
N LEU A 78 27.88 -4.21 1.48
CA LEU A 78 26.95 -4.97 2.32
C LEU A 78 27.70 -5.77 3.39
N GLU A 79 28.82 -6.41 3.04
CA GLU A 79 29.69 -7.07 4.02
C GLU A 79 30.25 -6.07 5.05
N ARG A 80 30.64 -4.87 4.59
CA ARG A 80 31.08 -3.79 5.49
C ARG A 80 29.95 -3.29 6.39
N LEU A 81 28.73 -3.16 5.87
CA LEU A 81 27.56 -2.76 6.66
C LEU A 81 27.26 -3.81 7.74
N GLN A 82 27.33 -5.10 7.41
CA GLN A 82 27.13 -6.18 8.37
C GLN A 82 28.19 -6.17 9.50
N ALA A 83 29.44 -5.81 9.18
CA ALA A 83 30.53 -5.71 10.15
C ALA A 83 30.59 -4.37 10.90
N ALA A 84 29.87 -3.34 10.45
CA ALA A 84 29.97 -1.99 10.97
C ALA A 84 29.07 -1.78 12.20
N GLU A 85 29.67 -1.31 13.30
CA GLU A 85 28.95 -1.00 14.54
C GLU A 85 28.22 0.35 14.49
N TYR A 86 28.68 1.30 13.67
CA TYR A 86 28.20 2.70 13.67
C TYR A 86 27.52 3.12 12.36
N LEU A 87 27.17 2.16 11.52
CA LEU A 87 26.56 2.40 10.21
C LEU A 87 25.22 1.67 10.15
N ASP A 88 24.15 2.46 10.06
CA ASP A 88 22.78 1.94 10.07
C ASP A 88 22.23 1.79 8.64
N GLU A 89 22.81 2.49 7.66
CA GLU A 89 22.37 2.55 6.26
C GLU A 89 23.55 2.78 5.31
N ILE A 90 23.48 2.17 4.12
CA ILE A 90 24.29 2.52 2.95
C ILE A 90 23.41 2.85 1.74
N GLY A 91 23.93 3.70 0.86
CA GLY A 91 23.26 4.14 -0.36
C GLY A 91 23.30 5.67 -0.49
N PRO A 92 22.59 6.24 -1.49
CA PRO A 92 21.88 5.53 -2.55
C PRO A 92 22.81 4.80 -3.53
N TYR A 93 22.36 3.64 -4.01
CA TYR A 93 22.82 3.03 -5.26
C TYR A 93 21.82 3.37 -6.36
N TYR A 94 22.29 3.72 -7.55
CA TYR A 94 21.45 4.25 -8.62
C TYR A 94 21.21 3.19 -9.69
N TYR A 95 19.96 2.77 -9.84
CA TYR A 95 19.53 1.92 -10.95
C TYR A 95 18.92 2.79 -12.05
N LEU A 96 19.75 3.11 -13.05
CA LEU A 96 19.40 4.05 -14.11
C LEU A 96 18.20 3.64 -14.98
N PRO A 97 17.96 2.36 -15.34
CA PRO A 97 16.85 1.99 -16.24
C PRO A 97 15.45 2.41 -15.76
N THR A 98 15.26 2.60 -14.45
CA THR A 98 14.02 3.14 -13.87
C THR A 98 14.25 4.39 -13.03
N ASN A 99 15.46 4.94 -13.00
CA ASN A 99 15.88 5.98 -12.06
C ASN A 99 15.52 5.65 -10.59
N THR A 100 15.66 4.38 -10.20
CA THR A 100 15.33 3.93 -8.84
C THR A 100 16.57 3.98 -7.95
N ARG A 101 16.43 4.51 -6.74
CA ARG A 101 17.50 4.54 -5.73
C ARG A 101 17.35 3.39 -4.74
N PHE A 102 18.41 2.63 -4.53
CA PHE A 102 18.46 1.54 -3.57
C PHE A 102 19.22 1.95 -2.33
N PHE A 103 18.66 1.61 -1.18
CA PHE A 103 19.25 1.81 0.13
C PHE A 103 19.23 0.49 0.89
N PHE A 104 20.30 0.20 1.63
CA PHE A 104 20.37 -0.99 2.47
C PHE A 104 20.50 -0.59 3.93
N ARG A 105 19.73 -1.24 4.80
CA ARG A 105 19.65 -0.89 6.23
C ARG A 105 19.96 -2.05 7.15
N ASN A 106 20.63 -1.74 8.26
CA ASN A 106 20.85 -2.63 9.39
C ASN A 106 19.68 -2.52 10.39
N LEU A 107 18.44 -2.71 9.92
CA LEU A 107 17.23 -2.57 10.72
C LEU A 107 16.39 -3.84 10.59
N ASP A 108 16.02 -4.41 11.73
CA ASP A 108 15.00 -5.46 11.78
C ASP A 108 13.65 -4.85 11.40
N MET A 109 13.07 -5.36 10.32
CA MET A 109 11.75 -4.93 9.81
C MET A 109 10.58 -5.56 10.59
N ASN A 110 10.85 -6.18 11.74
CA ASN A 110 9.87 -6.85 12.57
C ASN A 110 8.74 -5.88 12.98
N GLY A 111 7.54 -6.09 12.44
CA GLY A 111 6.33 -5.34 12.77
C GLY A 111 6.00 -4.16 11.84
N LYS A 112 6.77 -3.92 10.78
CA LYS A 112 6.44 -2.93 9.74
C LYS A 112 5.64 -3.58 8.61
N GLU A 113 4.62 -2.88 8.11
CA GLU A 113 3.83 -3.34 6.96
C GLU A 113 4.63 -3.22 5.66
N CYS A 114 5.39 -4.27 5.33
CA CYS A 114 6.09 -4.38 4.05
C CYS A 114 5.14 -4.77 2.89
N LEU A 115 5.56 -4.51 1.67
CA LEU A 115 4.93 -5.06 0.47
C LEU A 115 5.38 -6.50 0.26
N SER A 116 4.41 -7.39 0.08
CA SER A 116 4.59 -8.82 -0.16
C SER A 116 4.30 -9.18 -1.61
N SER A 117 4.68 -10.40 -1.99
CA SER A 117 4.31 -10.98 -3.29
C SER A 117 2.80 -11.03 -3.55
N VAL A 118 1.96 -11.14 -2.51
CA VAL A 118 0.50 -11.12 -2.63
C VAL A 118 0.02 -9.74 -3.06
N ASP A 119 0.59 -8.68 -2.49
CA ASP A 119 0.26 -7.29 -2.82
C ASP A 119 0.58 -6.98 -4.28
N PHE A 120 1.79 -7.36 -4.72
CA PHE A 120 2.16 -7.23 -6.13
C PHE A 120 1.30 -8.13 -7.03
N GLY A 121 0.90 -9.32 -6.55
CA GLY A 121 -0.08 -10.18 -7.22
C GLY A 121 -1.39 -9.47 -7.53
N HIS A 122 -1.91 -8.66 -6.60
CA HIS A 122 -3.09 -7.83 -6.84
C HIS A 122 -2.84 -6.78 -7.92
N LEU A 123 -1.72 -6.04 -7.86
CA LEU A 123 -1.37 -5.04 -8.88
C LEU A 123 -1.17 -5.66 -10.27
N PHE A 124 -0.49 -6.81 -10.34
CA PHE A 124 -0.29 -7.54 -11.59
C PHE A 124 -1.61 -7.99 -12.21
N ASN A 125 -2.58 -8.41 -11.38
CA ASN A 125 -3.88 -8.82 -11.87
C ASN A 125 -4.72 -7.62 -12.36
N LEU A 126 -4.53 -6.44 -11.78
CA LEU A 126 -5.12 -5.20 -12.29
C LEU A 126 -4.45 -4.73 -13.58
N ASP A 127 -3.16 -5.00 -13.79
CA ASP A 127 -2.49 -4.63 -15.03
C ASP A 127 -2.88 -5.52 -16.23
N LYS A 128 -3.17 -6.80 -15.99
CA LYS A 128 -3.59 -7.73 -17.05
C LYS A 128 -4.80 -7.20 -17.82
N ALA A 129 -4.82 -7.47 -19.13
CA ALA A 129 -5.97 -7.16 -19.97
C ALA A 129 -7.23 -7.88 -19.44
N VAL A 130 -8.35 -7.17 -19.44
CA VAL A 130 -9.62 -7.76 -18.98
C VAL A 130 -10.01 -8.91 -19.90
N GLU A 131 -10.16 -10.10 -19.31
CA GLU A 131 -10.58 -11.29 -20.04
C GLU A 131 -12.04 -11.18 -20.46
N VAL A 132 -12.33 -11.64 -21.67
CA VAL A 132 -13.67 -11.62 -22.21
C VAL A 132 -14.49 -12.78 -21.63
N ASN A 133 -15.53 -12.46 -20.86
CA ASN A 133 -16.52 -13.47 -20.48
C ASN A 133 -17.35 -13.89 -21.72
N LYS A 134 -17.03 -15.08 -22.25
CA LYS A 134 -17.64 -15.62 -23.47
C LYS A 134 -19.14 -15.87 -23.31
N ASP A 135 -19.61 -16.20 -22.12
CA ASP A 135 -21.01 -16.52 -21.87
C ASP A 135 -21.86 -15.25 -21.83
N LEU A 136 -21.38 -14.19 -21.16
CA LEU A 136 -22.01 -12.87 -21.21
C LEU A 136 -22.04 -12.31 -22.64
N GLN A 137 -20.97 -12.48 -23.43
CA GLN A 137 -20.99 -12.06 -24.84
C GLN A 137 -22.00 -12.83 -25.69
N LYS A 138 -22.09 -14.14 -25.53
CA LYS A 138 -23.12 -14.96 -26.21
C LYS A 138 -24.52 -14.53 -25.78
N TYR A 139 -24.71 -14.27 -24.49
CA TYR A 139 -25.98 -13.83 -23.93
C TYR A 139 -26.42 -12.47 -24.51
N ALA A 140 -25.54 -11.48 -24.51
CA ALA A 140 -25.79 -10.17 -25.11
C ALA A 140 -26.15 -10.28 -26.61
N LYS A 141 -25.50 -11.17 -27.35
CA LYS A 141 -25.84 -11.44 -28.77
C LYS A 141 -27.23 -12.06 -28.92
N SER A 142 -27.59 -13.02 -28.05
CA SER A 142 -28.92 -13.66 -28.08
C SER A 142 -30.05 -12.68 -27.77
N ARG A 143 -29.83 -11.71 -26.88
CA ARG A 143 -30.78 -10.63 -26.54
C ARG A 143 -31.02 -9.65 -27.70
N LYS A 144 -30.10 -9.54 -28.67
CA LYS A 144 -30.31 -8.73 -29.88
C LYS A 144 -31.31 -9.37 -30.87
N ASN A 145 -31.42 -10.70 -30.87
CA ASN A 145 -32.27 -11.46 -31.79
C ASN A 145 -33.11 -12.50 -31.01
N PRO A 146 -34.23 -12.08 -30.38
CA PRO A 146 -35.01 -12.97 -29.52
C PRO A 146 -35.64 -14.12 -30.31
N LYS A 147 -35.33 -15.36 -29.92
CA LYS A 147 -36.07 -16.57 -30.34
C LYS A 147 -37.13 -16.89 -29.26
N LYS A 148 -38.23 -17.57 -29.66
CA LYS A 148 -39.38 -17.90 -28.77
C LYS A 148 -38.92 -18.53 -27.44
N ALA A 149 -39.47 -18.02 -26.33
CA ALA A 149 -39.02 -18.30 -24.97
C ALA A 149 -39.33 -19.73 -24.50
N SER A 150 -38.39 -20.31 -23.74
CA SER A 150 -38.68 -21.43 -22.82
C SER A 150 -39.48 -20.94 -21.61
N SER A 151 -39.95 -21.88 -20.77
CA SER A 151 -40.64 -21.63 -19.49
C SER A 151 -40.22 -20.32 -18.79
N ALA A 152 -41.20 -19.48 -18.45
CA ALA A 152 -40.99 -18.10 -18.01
C ALA A 152 -40.09 -17.98 -16.77
N THR A 153 -40.25 -18.86 -15.77
CA THR A 153 -39.49 -18.79 -14.51
C THR A 153 -38.03 -19.19 -14.69
N THR A 154 -37.73 -20.24 -15.47
CA THR A 154 -36.34 -20.66 -15.72
C THR A 154 -35.60 -19.64 -16.59
N ALA A 155 -36.31 -18.98 -17.51
CA ALA A 155 -35.76 -17.87 -18.28
C ALA A 155 -35.44 -16.65 -17.40
N LEU A 156 -36.29 -16.33 -16.42
CA LEU A 156 -36.05 -15.26 -15.44
C LEU A 156 -34.85 -15.54 -14.54
N ILE A 157 -34.75 -16.75 -13.97
CA ILE A 157 -33.61 -17.15 -13.13
C ILE A 157 -32.29 -17.02 -13.91
N LYS A 158 -32.27 -17.47 -15.17
CA LYS A 158 -31.10 -17.31 -16.03
C LYS A 158 -30.77 -15.85 -16.32
N ASP A 159 -31.77 -14.99 -16.48
CA ASP A 159 -31.52 -13.56 -16.68
C ASP A 159 -30.91 -12.91 -15.44
N LEU A 160 -31.42 -13.21 -14.25
CA LEU A 160 -30.87 -12.72 -12.99
C LEU A 160 -29.41 -13.17 -12.82
N GLU A 161 -29.10 -14.43 -13.12
CA GLU A 161 -27.73 -14.95 -13.09
C GLU A 161 -26.80 -14.17 -14.03
N MET A 162 -27.24 -13.91 -15.26
CA MET A 162 -26.48 -13.13 -16.24
C MET A 162 -26.31 -11.66 -15.80
N CYS A 163 -27.31 -11.06 -15.15
CA CYS A 163 -27.22 -9.72 -14.60
C CYS A 163 -26.23 -9.64 -13.43
N ILE A 164 -26.25 -10.61 -12.51
CA ILE A 164 -25.30 -10.71 -11.40
C ILE A 164 -23.87 -10.85 -11.94
N GLN A 165 -23.65 -11.74 -12.91
CA GLN A 165 -22.34 -11.91 -13.55
C GLN A 165 -21.90 -10.62 -14.28
N ALA A 166 -22.80 -9.94 -14.99
CA ALA A 166 -22.51 -8.68 -15.65
C ALA A 166 -22.12 -7.58 -14.66
N LEU A 167 -22.79 -7.46 -13.52
CA LEU A 167 -22.45 -6.50 -12.46
C LEU A 167 -21.06 -6.79 -11.86
N ASN A 168 -20.75 -8.06 -11.59
CA ASN A 168 -19.43 -8.46 -11.10
C ASN A 168 -18.31 -8.08 -12.09
N GLU A 169 -18.50 -8.33 -13.38
CA GLU A 169 -17.53 -7.96 -14.41
C GLU A 169 -17.44 -6.43 -14.60
N ILE A 170 -18.54 -5.69 -14.46
CA ILE A 170 -18.52 -4.22 -14.47
C ILE A 170 -17.67 -3.69 -13.32
N ASN A 171 -17.83 -4.22 -12.10
CA ASN A 171 -17.02 -3.83 -10.95
C ASN A 171 -15.53 -4.14 -11.16
N ARG A 172 -15.21 -5.30 -11.76
CA ARG A 172 -13.83 -5.66 -12.12
C ARG A 172 -13.25 -4.71 -13.17
N ILE A 173 -14.02 -4.39 -14.21
CA ILE A 173 -13.62 -3.42 -15.24
C ILE A 173 -13.38 -2.04 -14.63
N HIS A 174 -14.23 -1.60 -13.70
CA HIS A 174 -14.04 -0.31 -13.02
C HIS A 174 -12.68 -0.26 -12.32
N LYS A 175 -12.37 -1.25 -11.48
CA LYS A 175 -11.08 -1.33 -10.78
C LYS A 175 -9.89 -1.35 -11.74
N HIS A 176 -9.99 -2.12 -12.83
CA HIS A 176 -8.97 -2.14 -13.89
C HIS A 176 -8.78 -0.76 -14.54
N CYS A 177 -9.87 -0.11 -14.96
CA CYS A 177 -9.82 1.23 -15.56
C CYS A 177 -9.23 2.26 -14.60
N GLN A 178 -9.56 2.20 -13.30
CA GLN A 178 -9.02 3.08 -12.28
C GLN A 178 -7.50 2.88 -12.13
N TYR A 179 -7.03 1.63 -12.09
CA TYR A 179 -5.60 1.31 -12.06
C TYR A 179 -4.87 1.88 -13.29
N GLN A 180 -5.39 1.61 -14.49
CA GLN A 180 -4.78 2.08 -15.75
C GLN A 180 -4.77 3.61 -15.84
N GLN A 181 -5.82 4.28 -15.36
CA GLN A 181 -5.90 5.73 -15.30
C GLN A 181 -4.85 6.31 -14.33
N THR A 182 -4.70 5.70 -13.15
CA THR A 182 -3.66 6.09 -12.17
C THR A 182 -2.25 5.92 -12.74
N LEU A 183 -2.00 4.82 -13.47
CA LEU A 183 -0.74 4.59 -14.16
C LEU A 183 -0.46 5.68 -15.21
N ILE A 184 -1.46 6.03 -16.03
CA ILE A 184 -1.33 7.10 -17.03
C ILE A 184 -0.99 8.43 -16.35
N GLU A 185 -1.70 8.78 -15.28
CA GLU A 185 -1.47 10.03 -14.55
C GLU A 185 -0.05 10.10 -13.97
N GLU A 186 0.42 9.01 -13.35
CA GLU A 186 1.78 8.92 -12.81
C GLU A 186 2.84 9.09 -13.92
N ARG A 187 2.70 8.39 -15.04
CA ARG A 187 3.64 8.49 -16.18
C ARG A 187 3.58 9.87 -16.86
N GLN A 188 2.41 10.47 -16.96
CA GLN A 188 2.27 11.83 -17.49
C GLN A 188 2.89 12.89 -16.57
N GLN A 189 2.81 12.71 -15.25
CA GLN A 189 3.49 13.57 -14.29
C GLN A 189 5.02 13.49 -14.46
N LEU A 190 5.56 12.27 -14.59
CA LEU A 190 6.99 12.06 -14.84
C LEU A 190 7.45 12.65 -16.19
N LEU A 191 6.66 12.51 -17.25
CA LEU A 191 6.97 13.13 -18.55
C LEU A 191 6.98 14.67 -18.52
N LYS A 192 6.14 15.28 -17.67
CA LYS A 192 6.10 16.74 -17.48
C LYS A 192 7.21 17.26 -16.58
N ASN A 193 7.90 16.38 -15.86
CA ASN A 193 9.00 16.77 -14.98
C ASN A 193 10.24 17.13 -15.82
N GLU A 194 10.47 18.42 -16.03
CA GLU A 194 11.64 18.92 -16.77
C GLU A 194 12.97 18.60 -16.06
N ASN A 195 12.93 18.29 -14.76
CA ASN A 195 14.10 17.99 -13.94
C ASN A 195 14.24 16.48 -13.65
N LEU A 196 13.71 15.61 -14.51
CA LEU A 196 13.87 14.16 -14.37
C LEU A 196 15.37 13.79 -14.49
N ALA A 197 15.99 13.53 -13.34
CA ALA A 197 17.38 13.13 -13.20
C ALA A 197 17.58 12.37 -11.88
N PRO A 198 18.64 11.56 -11.76
CA PRO A 198 19.04 11.02 -10.47
C PRO A 198 19.15 12.13 -9.43
N LEU A 199 18.57 11.89 -8.24
CA LEU A 199 18.63 12.84 -7.14
C LEU A 199 19.98 12.74 -6.42
N LEU A 200 20.50 13.88 -5.94
CA LEU A 200 21.71 13.93 -5.11
C LEU A 200 21.53 13.04 -3.85
N PRO A 201 22.60 12.42 -3.33
CA PRO A 201 22.55 11.80 -2.00
C PRO A 201 22.09 12.81 -0.94
N ASP A 202 21.05 12.45 -0.20
CA ASP A 202 20.46 13.29 0.84
C ASP A 202 21.23 13.16 2.17
N ASN A 203 21.08 14.14 3.06
CA ASN A 203 21.54 14.12 4.47
C ASN A 203 23.04 13.87 4.69
N PRO A 204 23.92 14.85 4.38
CA PRO A 204 25.31 14.78 4.81
C PRO A 204 25.40 14.66 6.34
N PRO A 205 26.24 13.79 6.91
CA PRO A 205 26.35 13.64 8.35
C PRO A 205 26.85 14.94 8.98
N GLU A 206 26.29 15.31 10.13
CA GLU A 206 26.67 16.52 10.83
C GLU A 206 27.99 16.32 11.58
N LYS A 207 28.94 17.23 11.36
CA LYS A 207 30.22 17.19 12.06
C LYS A 207 30.00 17.54 13.53
N PRO A 208 30.41 16.67 14.48
CA PRO A 208 30.24 16.96 15.90
C PRO A 208 31.08 18.19 16.29
N SER A 209 30.56 18.97 17.24
CA SER A 209 31.22 20.16 17.75
C SER A 209 32.19 19.80 18.87
N LYS A 210 33.41 20.36 18.81
CA LYS A 210 34.40 20.16 19.87
C LYS A 210 33.86 20.80 21.16
N PRO A 211 33.88 20.10 22.31
CA PRO A 211 33.48 20.68 23.58
C PRO A 211 34.33 21.92 23.89
N GLU A 212 33.68 23.00 24.33
CA GLU A 212 34.37 24.22 24.76
C GLU A 212 35.20 23.93 26.01
N GLU A 213 36.43 24.45 26.03
CA GLU A 213 37.31 24.35 27.19
C GLU A 213 36.68 25.13 28.36
N PRO A 214 36.69 24.59 29.58
CA PRO A 214 36.11 25.29 30.72
C PRO A 214 36.86 26.60 30.96
N ASP A 215 36.14 27.72 30.92
CA ASP A 215 36.70 29.04 31.17
C ASP A 215 37.48 29.08 32.49
N LEU A 216 38.77 29.41 32.39
CA LEU A 216 39.61 29.68 33.53
C LEU A 216 39.25 31.07 34.05
N SER A 217 38.38 31.17 35.06
CA SER A 217 38.11 32.47 35.70
C SER A 217 39.35 32.92 36.49
N PHE A 218 40.21 33.71 35.87
CA PHE A 218 41.37 34.36 36.50
C PHE A 218 41.00 35.60 37.33
N ASN A 219 39.74 35.74 37.73
CA ASN A 219 39.25 36.90 38.48
C ASN A 219 39.19 36.63 39.99
N SER A 220 40.33 36.27 40.58
CA SER A 220 40.83 36.68 41.90
C SER A 220 41.98 35.75 42.31
N LEU A 221 42.93 36.26 43.09
CA LEU A 221 44.06 35.52 43.68
C LEU A 221 43.67 34.34 44.61
N ARG A 222 42.39 33.93 44.64
CA ARG A 222 41.86 32.78 45.39
C ARG A 222 41.11 31.75 44.54
N SER A 223 41.01 31.89 43.21
CA SER A 223 40.34 30.91 42.34
C SER A 223 41.31 30.18 41.41
N LEU A 224 42.35 29.55 41.97
CA LEU A 224 43.27 28.66 41.23
C LEU A 224 42.79 27.20 41.18
N SER A 225 41.48 26.95 41.25
CA SER A 225 40.96 25.59 41.13
C SER A 225 39.74 25.55 40.24
N VAL A 226 39.92 25.04 39.01
CA VAL A 226 38.80 24.44 38.28
C VAL A 226 38.27 23.30 39.15
N SER A 227 36.97 23.31 39.44
CA SER A 227 36.32 22.22 40.17
C SER A 227 36.68 20.88 39.50
N ARG A 228 37.17 19.91 40.29
CA ARG A 228 37.45 18.54 39.81
C ARG A 228 36.22 17.92 39.12
N ALA A 229 35.01 18.35 39.47
CA ALA A 229 33.78 17.92 38.80
C ALA A 229 33.63 18.51 37.39
N ARG A 230 33.96 19.79 37.18
CA ARG A 230 33.94 20.43 35.85
C ARG A 230 35.00 19.83 34.91
N LEU A 231 36.19 19.52 35.42
CA LEU A 231 37.23 18.82 34.65
C LEU A 231 36.76 17.41 34.25
N LYS A 232 36.17 16.64 35.18
CA LYS A 232 35.61 15.31 34.88
C LYS A 232 34.46 15.37 33.86
N GLU A 233 33.61 16.40 33.93
CA GLU A 233 32.52 16.60 32.96
C GLU A 233 33.06 16.96 31.58
N TYR A 234 34.06 17.83 31.50
CA TYR A 234 34.77 18.15 30.26
C TYR A 234 35.45 16.91 29.66
N GLU A 235 36.17 16.11 30.46
CA GLU A 235 36.77 14.85 30.02
C GLU A 235 35.72 13.87 29.47
N LYS A 236 34.55 13.79 30.11
CA LYS A 236 33.43 12.96 29.62
C LYS A 236 32.92 13.47 28.27
N LYS A 237 32.72 14.78 28.12
CA LYS A 237 32.32 15.42 26.85
C LYS A 237 33.37 15.20 25.75
N CYS A 238 34.68 15.25 26.08
CA CYS A 238 35.75 14.95 25.13
C CYS A 238 35.73 13.48 24.65
N ARG A 239 35.43 12.52 25.55
CA ARG A 239 35.27 11.10 25.18
C ARG A 239 34.05 10.88 24.29
N GLN A 240 32.93 11.52 24.61
CA GLN A 240 31.71 11.50 23.79
C GLN A 240 31.98 12.09 22.41
N PHE A 241 32.64 13.25 22.34
CA PHE A 241 33.08 13.86 21.10
C PHE A 241 33.98 12.93 20.26
N GLY A 242 34.95 12.24 20.88
CA GLY A 242 35.79 11.28 20.18
C GLY A 242 35.01 10.11 19.56
N HIS A 243 34.00 9.62 20.28
CA HIS A 243 33.09 8.58 19.78
C HIS A 243 32.20 9.09 18.64
N GLU A 244 31.58 10.26 18.81
CA GLU A 244 30.77 10.90 17.77
C GLU A 244 31.58 11.24 16.53
N LEU A 245 32.82 11.68 16.69
CA LEU A 245 33.73 11.96 15.58
C LEU A 245 34.07 10.67 14.80
N LYS A 246 34.27 9.55 15.49
CA LYS A 246 34.46 8.25 14.85
C LYS A 246 33.24 7.85 14.03
N LYS A 247 32.04 8.00 14.59
CA LYS A 247 30.77 7.76 13.87
C LYS A 247 30.64 8.66 12.63
N TYR A 248 30.88 9.97 12.80
CA TYR A 248 30.86 10.94 11.71
C TYR A 248 31.81 10.56 10.58
N LEU A 249 33.07 10.19 10.88
CA LEU A 249 34.05 9.84 9.84
C LEU A 249 33.63 8.61 9.03
N ILE A 250 33.02 7.60 9.68
CA ILE A 250 32.50 6.41 9.01
C ILE A 250 31.34 6.79 8.09
N GLN A 251 30.36 7.52 8.62
CA GLN A 251 29.19 7.96 7.85
C GLN A 251 29.56 8.89 6.70
N TYR A 252 30.51 9.80 6.92
CA TYR A 252 30.95 10.75 5.91
C TYR A 252 31.66 10.05 4.76
N ARG A 253 32.46 9.01 5.04
CA ARG A 253 33.09 8.20 4.00
C ARG A 253 32.05 7.47 3.14
N GLU A 254 30.99 6.96 3.74
CA GLU A 254 29.89 6.33 2.98
C GLU A 254 29.12 7.36 2.14
N PHE A 255 28.91 8.56 2.68
CA PHE A 255 28.34 9.68 1.93
C PHE A 255 29.22 10.07 0.72
N GLU A 256 30.55 10.12 0.89
CA GLU A 256 31.48 10.38 -0.22
C GLU A 256 31.35 9.31 -1.32
N LYS A 257 31.27 8.01 -0.96
CA LYS A 257 31.03 6.95 -1.94
C LYS A 257 29.70 7.16 -2.67
N ALA A 258 28.64 7.52 -1.95
CA ALA A 258 27.34 7.81 -2.57
C ALA A 258 27.43 8.99 -3.55
N CYS A 259 28.21 10.02 -3.23
CA CYS A 259 28.49 11.12 -4.16
C CYS A 259 29.26 10.66 -5.41
N GLU A 260 30.21 9.73 -5.29
CA GLU A 260 30.90 9.17 -6.46
C GLU A 260 29.93 8.36 -7.34
N ARG A 261 29.09 7.50 -6.75
CA ARG A 261 28.04 6.77 -7.49
C ARG A 261 27.07 7.72 -8.19
N TYR A 262 26.72 8.84 -7.54
CA TYR A 262 25.87 9.87 -8.13
C TYR A 262 26.53 10.56 -9.34
N LYS A 263 27.82 10.89 -9.25
CA LYS A 263 28.56 11.48 -10.38
C LYS A 263 28.56 10.54 -11.59
N GLU A 264 28.78 9.25 -11.36
CA GLU A 264 28.70 8.22 -12.40
C GLU A 264 27.28 8.09 -12.98
N ALA A 265 26.27 8.09 -12.12
CA ALA A 265 24.87 8.04 -12.52
C ALA A 265 24.49 9.21 -13.44
N ILE A 266 24.90 10.44 -13.10
CA ILE A 266 24.66 11.62 -13.93
C ILE A 266 25.41 11.55 -15.26
N LEU A 267 26.65 11.07 -15.25
CA LEU A 267 27.44 10.96 -16.48
C LEU A 267 26.74 10.05 -17.51
N ASN A 268 26.16 8.96 -17.03
CA ASN A 268 25.47 7.97 -17.86
C ASN A 268 23.99 8.33 -18.13
N TRP A 269 23.41 9.26 -17.36
CA TRP A 269 21.98 9.59 -17.39
C TRP A 269 21.41 9.91 -18.78
N PRO A 270 22.06 10.72 -19.64
CA PRO A 270 21.48 11.10 -20.93
C PRO A 270 21.10 9.90 -21.81
N ALA A 271 21.86 8.81 -21.76
CA ALA A 271 21.56 7.59 -22.51
C ALA A 271 20.29 6.89 -22.00
N TYR A 272 20.07 6.89 -20.69
CA TYR A 272 18.89 6.25 -20.08
C TYR A 272 17.66 7.15 -20.11
N GLN A 273 17.83 8.47 -20.04
CA GLN A 273 16.74 9.43 -20.03
C GLN A 273 15.84 9.26 -21.26
N GLU A 274 16.41 9.20 -22.47
CA GLU A 274 15.64 9.03 -23.70
C GLU A 274 14.88 7.69 -23.70
N MET A 275 15.51 6.61 -23.24
CA MET A 275 14.88 5.29 -23.14
C MET A 275 13.69 5.29 -22.17
N ILE A 276 13.84 5.94 -21.02
CA ILE A 276 12.79 6.05 -20.01
C ILE A 276 11.61 6.87 -20.52
N LEU A 277 11.87 8.02 -21.14
CA LEU A 277 10.82 8.87 -21.71
C LEU A 277 10.06 8.13 -22.82
N ALA A 278 10.75 7.38 -23.68
CA ALA A 278 10.12 6.54 -24.69
C ALA A 278 9.26 5.43 -24.06
N ARG A 279 9.74 4.80 -22.98
CA ARG A 279 8.99 3.78 -22.23
C ARG A 279 7.73 4.36 -21.58
N PHE A 280 7.80 5.56 -21.00
CA PHE A 280 6.62 6.23 -20.45
C PHE A 280 5.55 6.52 -21.50
N GLN A 281 5.95 6.97 -22.69
CA GLN A 281 5.02 7.16 -23.80
C GLN A 281 4.38 5.83 -24.25
N SER A 282 5.18 4.76 -24.31
CA SER A 282 4.70 3.42 -24.64
C SER A 282 3.70 2.91 -23.60
N ASP A 283 4.03 3.01 -22.31
CA ASP A 283 3.17 2.62 -21.18
C ASP A 283 1.83 3.34 -21.23
N ILE A 284 1.84 4.66 -21.48
CA ILE A 284 0.62 5.47 -21.61
C ILE A 284 -0.23 4.96 -22.78
N SER A 285 0.39 4.72 -23.94
CA SER A 285 -0.32 4.22 -25.12
C SER A 285 -0.98 2.86 -24.84
N ILE A 286 -0.23 1.93 -24.27
CA ILE A 286 -0.72 0.59 -23.89
C ILE A 286 -1.87 0.69 -22.88
N ALA A 287 -1.74 1.53 -21.85
CA ALA A 287 -2.77 1.73 -20.84
C ALA A 287 -4.05 2.33 -21.46
N GLN A 288 -3.93 3.28 -22.39
CA GLN A 288 -5.07 3.85 -23.12
C GLN A 288 -5.79 2.80 -23.97
N GLU A 289 -5.05 1.90 -24.64
CA GLU A 289 -5.63 0.79 -25.39
C GLU A 289 -6.34 -0.22 -24.50
N LYS A 290 -5.77 -0.54 -23.33
CA LYS A 290 -6.40 -1.39 -22.30
C LYS A 290 -7.72 -0.76 -21.83
N ILE A 291 -7.75 0.53 -21.49
CA ILE A 291 -8.97 1.25 -21.10
C ILE A 291 -10.00 1.24 -22.23
N LYS A 292 -9.61 1.52 -23.47
CA LYS A 292 -10.52 1.51 -24.62
C LYS A 292 -11.17 0.15 -24.83
N SER A 293 -10.39 -0.92 -24.66
CA SER A 293 -10.88 -2.29 -24.77
C SER A 293 -11.83 -2.65 -23.63
N ALA A 294 -11.49 -2.26 -22.40
CA ALA A 294 -12.32 -2.47 -21.22
C ALA A 294 -13.65 -1.71 -21.31
N LYS A 295 -13.66 -0.48 -21.83
CA LYS A 295 -14.89 0.30 -22.05
C LYS A 295 -15.87 -0.37 -23.02
N LYS A 296 -15.38 -1.02 -24.08
CA LYS A 296 -16.24 -1.81 -25.00
C LYS A 296 -16.88 -3.01 -24.31
N LEU A 297 -16.15 -3.67 -23.40
CA LEU A 297 -16.69 -4.76 -22.60
C LEU A 297 -17.74 -4.24 -21.61
N HIS A 298 -17.46 -3.12 -20.96
CA HIS A 298 -18.41 -2.44 -20.08
C HIS A 298 -19.73 -2.13 -20.80
N GLU A 299 -19.68 -1.54 -21.99
CA GLU A 299 -20.89 -1.28 -22.81
C GLU A 299 -21.67 -2.57 -23.10
N THR A 300 -20.97 -3.68 -23.35
CA THR A 300 -21.61 -4.99 -23.60
C THR A 300 -22.33 -5.51 -22.36
N TYR A 301 -21.72 -5.40 -21.18
CA TYR A 301 -22.31 -5.87 -19.92
C TYR A 301 -23.42 -4.93 -19.43
N GLN A 302 -23.26 -3.63 -19.61
CA GLN A 302 -24.31 -2.66 -19.33
C GLN A 302 -25.52 -2.86 -20.25
N PHE A 303 -25.32 -3.25 -21.51
CA PHE A 303 -26.42 -3.62 -22.41
C PHE A 303 -27.24 -4.81 -21.89
N ILE A 304 -26.61 -5.78 -21.22
CA ILE A 304 -27.33 -6.90 -20.60
C ILE A 304 -28.28 -6.39 -19.53
N LEU A 305 -27.79 -5.52 -18.64
CA LEU A 305 -28.59 -4.92 -17.57
C LEU A 305 -29.73 -4.06 -18.11
N LEU A 306 -29.47 -3.21 -19.12
CA LEU A 306 -30.48 -2.37 -19.75
C LEU A 306 -31.57 -3.15 -20.51
N LYS A 307 -31.30 -4.40 -20.87
CA LYS A 307 -32.27 -5.30 -21.53
C LYS A 307 -32.90 -6.30 -20.57
N SER A 308 -32.53 -6.27 -19.29
CA SER A 308 -33.19 -7.04 -18.26
C SER A 308 -34.61 -6.51 -18.01
N PRO A 309 -35.59 -7.36 -17.68
CA PRO A 309 -36.89 -6.91 -17.20
C PRO A 309 -36.84 -6.34 -15.77
N VAL A 310 -35.70 -6.43 -15.07
CA VAL A 310 -35.52 -5.88 -13.73
C VAL A 310 -35.44 -4.36 -13.77
N HIS A 311 -36.11 -3.70 -12.81
CA HIS A 311 -36.03 -2.26 -12.66
C HIS A 311 -34.60 -1.85 -12.23
N PRO A 312 -34.03 -0.76 -12.78
CA PRO A 312 -32.65 -0.34 -12.48
C PRO A 312 -32.32 -0.16 -11.00
N ASP A 313 -33.29 0.25 -10.18
CA ASP A 313 -33.11 0.45 -8.73
C ASP A 313 -32.77 -0.86 -7.99
N TYR A 314 -33.07 -2.01 -8.59
CA TYR A 314 -32.75 -3.33 -8.05
C TYR A 314 -31.49 -3.95 -8.68
N HIS A 315 -30.74 -3.21 -9.51
CA HIS A 315 -29.48 -3.67 -10.10
C HIS A 315 -28.32 -3.63 -9.11
N ASP A 316 -28.49 -4.36 -8.01
CA ASP A 316 -27.45 -4.65 -7.04
C ASP A 316 -27.26 -6.16 -6.91
N ILE A 317 -26.01 -6.60 -6.72
CA ILE A 317 -25.67 -8.02 -6.69
C ILE A 317 -26.43 -8.75 -5.56
N GLN A 318 -26.56 -8.13 -4.39
CA GLN A 318 -27.23 -8.74 -3.24
C GLN A 318 -28.73 -8.84 -3.49
N ILE A 319 -29.34 -7.79 -4.05
CA ILE A 319 -30.77 -7.74 -4.37
C ILE A 319 -31.12 -8.81 -5.42
N LEU A 320 -30.38 -8.84 -6.53
CA LEU A 320 -30.62 -9.83 -7.60
C LEU A 320 -30.41 -11.26 -7.11
N SER A 321 -29.45 -11.48 -6.21
CA SER A 321 -29.23 -12.78 -5.57
C SER A 321 -30.42 -13.21 -4.71
N LYS A 322 -31.05 -12.28 -3.98
CA LYS A 322 -32.30 -12.55 -3.25
C LYS A 322 -33.45 -12.88 -4.20
N PHE A 323 -33.62 -12.13 -5.29
CA PHE A 323 -34.65 -12.43 -6.30
C PHE A 323 -34.45 -13.83 -6.89
N GLN A 324 -33.19 -14.20 -7.18
CA GLN A 324 -32.85 -15.53 -7.66
C GLN A 324 -33.25 -16.61 -6.65
N GLN A 325 -32.98 -16.40 -5.35
CA GLN A 325 -33.38 -17.31 -4.28
C GLN A 325 -34.91 -17.43 -4.15
N TYR A 326 -35.66 -16.33 -4.26
CA TYR A 326 -37.12 -16.36 -4.18
C TYR A 326 -37.74 -17.21 -5.29
N LEU A 327 -37.24 -17.06 -6.53
CA LEU A 327 -37.70 -17.85 -7.68
C LEU A 327 -37.27 -19.32 -7.58
N GLN A 328 -36.05 -19.60 -7.09
CA GLN A 328 -35.56 -20.97 -6.93
C GLN A 328 -36.29 -21.75 -5.83
N THR A 329 -36.66 -21.08 -4.74
CA THR A 329 -37.39 -21.68 -3.62
C THR A 329 -38.90 -21.76 -3.85
N GLY A 330 -39.41 -21.14 -4.92
CA GLY A 330 -40.84 -21.04 -5.21
C GLY A 330 -41.59 -20.08 -4.30
N ARG A 331 -40.87 -19.21 -3.56
CA ARG A 331 -41.47 -18.16 -2.71
C ARG A 331 -42.07 -17.03 -3.54
N ALA A 332 -41.56 -16.81 -4.76
CA ALA A 332 -42.09 -15.91 -5.76
C ALA A 332 -42.35 -16.66 -7.08
N ASN A 333 -43.38 -16.26 -7.83
CA ASN A 333 -43.70 -16.87 -9.11
C ASN A 333 -43.24 -16.02 -10.30
N ASP A 334 -43.17 -14.71 -10.11
CA ASP A 334 -42.71 -13.75 -11.09
C ASP A 334 -41.79 -12.68 -10.47
N LEU A 335 -41.37 -11.72 -11.30
CA LEU A 335 -40.47 -10.67 -10.88
C LEU A 335 -41.15 -9.61 -10.00
N GLN A 336 -42.45 -9.37 -10.19
CA GLN A 336 -43.19 -8.40 -9.38
C GLN A 336 -43.34 -8.91 -7.95
N ASP A 337 -43.63 -10.20 -7.79
CA ASP A 337 -43.64 -10.89 -6.50
C ASP A 337 -42.28 -10.76 -5.80
N CYS A 338 -41.17 -10.91 -6.55
CA CYS A 338 -39.83 -10.75 -6.01
C CYS A 338 -39.58 -9.34 -5.45
N MET A 339 -39.98 -8.30 -6.20
CA MET A 339 -39.86 -6.91 -5.77
C MET A 339 -40.69 -6.64 -4.51
N ASN A 340 -41.96 -7.06 -4.51
CA ASN A 340 -42.86 -6.88 -3.37
C ASN A 340 -42.30 -7.55 -2.10
N LEU A 341 -41.85 -8.80 -2.20
CA LEU A 341 -41.24 -9.52 -1.07
C LEU A 341 -39.98 -8.84 -0.54
N TYR A 342 -39.16 -8.28 -1.43
CA TYR A 342 -37.94 -7.60 -1.03
C TYR A 342 -38.22 -6.29 -0.30
N GLU A 343 -39.15 -5.47 -0.79
CA GLU A 343 -39.55 -4.23 -0.12
C GLU A 343 -40.19 -4.50 1.25
N GLU A 344 -41.03 -5.54 1.36
CA GLU A 344 -41.58 -5.98 2.64
C GLU A 344 -40.46 -6.40 3.61
N GLU A 345 -39.49 -7.20 3.16
CA GLU A 345 -38.37 -7.62 3.99
C GLU A 345 -37.47 -6.47 4.43
N GLN A 346 -37.22 -5.49 3.55
CA GLN A 346 -36.46 -4.28 3.90
C GLN A 346 -37.20 -3.46 4.96
N LEU A 347 -38.51 -3.27 4.80
CA LEU A 347 -39.33 -2.59 5.80
C LEU A 347 -39.25 -3.31 7.15
N TRP A 348 -39.30 -4.64 7.17
CA TRP A 348 -39.14 -5.43 8.40
C TRP A 348 -37.75 -5.31 9.02
N MET A 349 -36.69 -5.29 8.21
CA MET A 349 -35.32 -5.05 8.68
C MET A 349 -35.19 -3.67 9.35
N ASP A 350 -35.77 -2.63 8.75
CA ASP A 350 -35.76 -1.28 9.29
C ASP A 350 -36.54 -1.17 10.60
N ILE A 351 -37.71 -1.80 10.68
CA ILE A 351 -38.49 -1.88 11.93
C ILE A 351 -37.68 -2.58 13.02
N LYS A 352 -37.02 -3.70 12.70
CA LYS A 352 -36.21 -4.46 13.65
C LYS A 352 -34.97 -3.68 14.10
N ALA A 353 -34.27 -3.01 13.19
CA ALA A 353 -33.14 -2.15 13.52
C ALA A 353 -33.58 -0.96 14.39
N SER A 354 -34.76 -0.40 14.12
CA SER A 354 -35.36 0.64 14.96
C SER A 354 -35.68 0.14 16.37
N GLN A 355 -36.30 -1.04 16.48
CA GLN A 355 -36.55 -1.69 17.77
C GLN A 355 -35.26 -1.94 18.54
N GLN A 356 -34.21 -2.45 17.89
CA GLN A 356 -32.92 -2.67 18.53
C GLN A 356 -32.27 -1.36 19.02
N ARG A 357 -32.39 -0.26 18.26
CA ARG A 357 -31.94 1.06 18.73
C ARG A 357 -32.73 1.54 19.95
N ILE A 358 -34.05 1.36 19.94
CA ILE A 358 -34.92 1.69 21.08
C ILE A 358 -34.54 0.84 22.29
N GLU A 359 -34.38 -0.47 22.13
CA GLU A 359 -33.96 -1.39 23.20
C GLU A 359 -32.60 -0.99 23.77
N ASN A 360 -31.58 -0.76 22.92
CA ASN A 360 -30.27 -0.32 23.38
C ASN A 360 -30.34 1.02 24.12
N THR A 361 -31.19 1.94 23.68
CA THR A 361 -31.42 3.23 24.35
C THR A 361 -32.11 3.02 25.70
N ILE A 362 -33.11 2.14 25.77
CA ILE A 362 -33.78 1.79 27.03
C ILE A 362 -32.80 1.13 27.98
N TYR A 363 -31.97 0.19 27.53
CA TYR A 363 -30.92 -0.44 28.34
C TYR A 363 -29.91 0.59 28.84
N PHE A 364 -29.54 1.57 28.02
CA PHE A 364 -28.66 2.66 28.42
C PHE A 364 -29.30 3.54 29.50
N ILE A 365 -30.56 3.96 29.31
CA ILE A 365 -31.31 4.76 30.29
C ILE A 365 -31.58 3.98 31.59
N GLN A 366 -31.87 2.68 31.50
CA GLN A 366 -32.06 1.80 32.66
C GLN A 366 -30.74 1.49 33.37
N GLY A 367 -29.62 1.45 32.65
CA GLY A 367 -28.27 1.35 33.20
C GLY A 367 -27.84 2.63 33.93
N GLU A 368 -28.35 3.79 33.51
CA GLU A 368 -28.29 5.04 34.30
C GLU A 368 -29.31 5.06 35.46
N GLY A 369 -30.26 4.11 35.51
CA GLY A 369 -31.26 3.99 36.56
C GLY A 369 -30.72 3.71 37.98
N ASP A 370 -29.44 3.35 38.11
CA ASP A 370 -28.72 3.28 39.40
C ASP A 370 -28.49 4.67 40.04
N TYR A 371 -28.96 5.77 39.44
CA TYR A 371 -29.17 7.03 40.15
C TYR A 371 -30.25 6.93 41.26
N SER A 372 -31.02 5.84 41.36
CA SER A 372 -31.90 5.59 42.50
C SER A 372 -31.11 5.46 43.82
N GLU A 373 -29.96 4.77 43.80
CA GLU A 373 -29.10 4.69 44.98
C GLU A 373 -28.44 6.03 45.30
N LEU A 374 -27.97 6.77 44.29
CA LEU A 374 -27.36 8.09 44.49
C LEU A 374 -28.38 9.13 45.02
N ASN A 375 -29.61 9.12 44.52
CA ASN A 375 -30.69 9.99 44.98
C ASN A 375 -31.17 9.60 46.38
N SER A 376 -31.18 8.31 46.73
CA SER A 376 -31.46 7.86 48.10
C SER A 376 -30.37 8.31 49.08
N HIS A 377 -29.11 8.32 48.65
CA HIS A 377 -27.97 8.76 49.46
C HIS A 377 -27.93 10.28 49.64
N LEU A 378 -28.33 11.05 48.62
CA LEU A 378 -28.50 12.51 48.69
C LEU A 378 -29.71 12.91 49.54
N ALA A 379 -30.82 12.18 49.45
CA ALA A 379 -31.99 12.39 50.29
C ALA A 379 -31.68 12.10 51.78
N GLN A 380 -30.91 11.05 52.08
CA GLN A 380 -30.44 10.78 53.45
C GLN A 380 -29.47 11.85 53.98
N LYS A 381 -28.57 12.37 53.14
CA LYS A 381 -27.66 13.47 53.52
C LYS A 381 -28.40 14.79 53.76
N LEU A 382 -29.43 15.09 52.98
CA LEU A 382 -30.29 16.27 53.17
C LEU A 382 -31.18 16.14 54.42
N ALA A 383 -31.65 14.93 54.74
CA ALA A 383 -32.42 14.68 55.97
C ALA A 383 -31.57 14.72 57.25
N ALA A 384 -30.27 14.37 57.16
CA ALA A 384 -29.34 14.50 58.28
C ALA A 384 -28.93 15.97 58.53
N ALA A 385 -28.80 16.77 57.47
CA ALA A 385 -28.47 18.20 57.58
C ALA A 385 -29.58 19.07 58.18
N THR A 386 -30.83 18.59 58.20
CA THR A 386 -31.98 19.28 58.81
C THR A 386 -32.26 18.88 60.25
N GLN A 387 -31.48 17.95 60.84
CA GLN A 387 -31.59 17.58 62.26
C GLN A 387 -30.55 18.27 63.17
N ASP A 388 -29.59 19.00 62.59
CA ASP A 388 -28.54 19.75 63.31
C ASP A 388 -28.70 21.28 63.21
N GLY A 389 -29.93 21.77 62.98
CA GLY A 389 -30.30 23.20 63.10
C GLY A 389 -31.68 23.34 63.71
#